data_AF-A0A953R6T0-F1
#
_entry.id   AF-A0A953R6T0-F1
#
_cell.length_a   1.000
_cell.length_b   1.000
_cell.length_c   1.000
_cell.angle_alpha   90.00
_cell.angle_beta   90.00
_cell.angle_gamma   90.00
#
_symmetry.space_group_name_H-M   'P 1'
#
loop_
_entity.id
_entity.type
_entity.pdbx_description
1 polymer ?
#
loop_
_entity_poly.entity_id
_entity_poly.type
_entity_poly.pdbx_seq_one_letter_code
_entity_poly.pdbx_strand_id
1 'polypeptide(L)' 'LVRLQQRGLIASKWGTSENNRKARFYSITRSGRKNLAAETENWDRLAAVMGRVLARTE' A
#
# COMPACT_ATOMS: atom_id res chain seq x y z
N LEU A 1 1.92 4.63 8.84
CA LEU A 1 0.47 4.38 9.06
C LEU A 1 -0.33 5.65 9.31
N VAL A 2 0.14 6.60 10.14
CA VAL A 2 -0.58 7.86 10.44
C VAL A 2 -1.06 8.61 9.20
N ARG A 3 -0.17 8.87 8.23
CA ARG A 3 -0.54 9.57 6.98
C ARG A 3 -1.55 8.78 6.12
N LEU A 4 -1.40 7.46 6.03
CA LEU A 4 -2.34 6.60 5.30
C LEU A 4 -3.72 6.60 5.96
N GLN A 5 -3.77 6.62 7.29
CA GLN A 5 -5.01 6.67 8.04
C GLN A 5 -5.67 8.05 7.95
N GLN A 6 -4.89 9.14 8.05
CA GLN A 6 -5.38 10.51 7.83
C GLN A 6 -5.94 10.72 6.43
N ARG A 7 -5.33 10.09 5.42
CA ARG A 7 -5.84 10.08 4.03
C ARG A 7 -7.00 9.10 3.80
N GLY A 8 -7.44 8.38 4.84
CA GLY A 8 -8.52 7.40 4.75
C GLY A 8 -8.19 6.16 3.90
N LEU A 9 -6.90 5.88 3.63
CA LEU A 9 -6.45 4.73 2.84
C LEU A 9 -6.39 3.45 3.68
N ILE A 10 -6.27 3.58 5.00
CA ILE A 10 -6.34 2.47 5.94
C ILE A 10 -7.28 2.80 7.09
N ALA A 11 -7.96 1.79 7.61
CA ALA A 11 -8.74 1.86 8.84
C ALA A 11 -8.02 1.11 9.95
N SER A 12 -8.24 1.52 11.20
CA SER A 12 -7.67 0.87 12.39
C SER A 12 -8.79 0.44 13.34
N LYS A 13 -8.76 -0.80 13.85
CA LYS A 13 -9.63 -1.25 14.93
C LYS A 13 -8.80 -1.79 16.09
N TRP A 14 -9.25 -1.56 17.32
CA TRP A 14 -8.73 -2.30 18.46
C TRP A 14 -9.32 -3.70 18.47
N GLY A 15 -8.51 -4.68 18.87
CA GLY A 15 -8.94 -6.05 19.07
C GLY A 15 -8.01 -6.77 20.04
N THR A 16 -8.41 -7.97 20.42
CA THR A 16 -7.58 -8.87 21.22
C THR A 16 -6.72 -9.70 20.28
N SER A 17 -5.40 -9.69 20.47
CA SER A 17 -4.50 -10.60 19.77
C SER A 17 -4.56 -12.00 20.36
N GLU A 18 -4.03 -13.00 19.65
CA GLU A 18 -4.05 -14.42 20.06
C GLU A 18 -3.47 -14.67 21.47
N ASN A 19 -2.59 -13.80 21.95
CA ASN A 19 -2.01 -13.85 23.29
C ASN A 19 -2.77 -12.99 24.34
N ASN A 20 -4.05 -12.71 24.11
CA ASN A 20 -4.91 -11.91 24.99
C ASN A 20 -4.44 -10.47 25.28
N ARG A 21 -3.58 -9.91 24.41
CA ARG A 21 -3.14 -8.51 24.52
C ARG A 21 -4.00 -7.60 23.63
N LYS A 22 -4.18 -6.34 24.04
CA LYS A 22 -4.80 -5.33 23.16
C LYS A 22 -3.86 -4.99 22.02
N ALA A 23 -4.32 -5.18 20.80
CA ALA A 23 -3.60 -4.86 19.58
C ALA A 23 -4.44 -3.96 18.66
N ARG A 24 -3.76 -3.15 17.85
CA ARG A 24 -4.39 -2.31 16.84
C ARG A 24 -4.24 -2.98 15.48
N PHE A 25 -5.37 -3.41 14.91
CA PHE A 25 -5.43 -4.06 13.61
C PHE A 25 -5.71 -3.01 12.53
N TYR A 26 -4.96 -3.08 11.44
CA TYR A 26 -5.14 -2.20 10.29
C TYR A 26 -5.70 -2.98 9.10
N SER A 27 -6.56 -2.32 8.33
CA SER A 27 -7.10 -2.87 7.08
C SER A 27 -7.10 -1.81 6.00
N ILE A 28 -6.87 -2.22 4.76
CA ILE A 28 -6.97 -1.31 3.61
C ILE A 28 -8.45 -1.02 3.34
N THR A 29 -8.80 0.27 3.25
CA THR A 29 -10.15 0.70 2.94
C THR A 29 -10.48 0.52 1.45
N ARG A 30 -11.74 0.72 1.04
CA ARG A 30 -12.10 0.71 -0.38
C ARG A 30 -11.34 1.79 -1.17
N SER A 31 -11.20 3.00 -0.63
CA SER A 31 -10.40 4.07 -1.23
C SER A 31 -8.91 3.72 -1.25
N GLY A 32 -8.40 3.10 -0.19
CA GLY A 32 -7.05 2.57 -0.11
C GLY A 32 -6.72 1.58 -1.22
N ARG A 33 -7.62 0.63 -1.50
CA ARG A 33 -7.44 -0.33 -2.61
C ARG A 33 -7.40 0.35 -3.97
N LYS A 34 -8.29 1.33 -4.22
CA LYS A 34 -8.28 2.10 -5.47
C LYS A 34 -6.99 2.89 -5.65
N ASN A 35 -6.53 3.57 -4.60
CA ASN A 35 -5.29 4.33 -4.63
C ASN A 35 -4.07 3.41 -4.82
N LEU A 36 -4.05 2.27 -4.13
CA LEU A 36 -3.00 1.27 -4.29
C LEU A 36 -2.92 0.78 -5.74
N ALA A 37 -4.05 0.44 -6.36
CA ALA A 37 -4.06 0.01 -7.76
C ALA A 37 -3.49 1.06 -8.72
N ALA A 38 -3.87 2.33 -8.55
CA ALA A 38 -3.35 3.43 -9.37
C ALA A 38 -1.84 3.66 -9.17
N GLU A 39 -1.36 3.58 -7.92
CA GLU A 39 0.07 3.72 -7.63
C GLU A 39 0.87 2.54 -8.17
N THR A 40 0.33 1.32 -8.08
CA THR A 40 0.93 0.11 -8.67
C THR A 40 1.07 0.26 -10.18
N GLU A 41 0.02 0.69 -10.88
CA GLU A 41 0.09 0.93 -12.34
C GLU A 41 1.16 1.97 -12.67
N ASN A 42 1.25 3.05 -11.89
CA ASN A 42 2.26 4.07 -12.10
C ASN A 42 3.69 3.54 -11.92
N TRP A 43 3.90 2.70 -10.90
CA TRP A 43 5.16 2.03 -10.67
C TRP A 43 5.45 1.06 -11.83
N ASP A 44 4.52 0.21 -12.25
CA ASP A 44 4.75 -0.72 -13.37
C ASP A 44 5.22 0.02 -14.63
N ARG A 45 4.66 1.20 -14.93
CA ARG A 45 5.13 2.05 -16.03
C ARG A 45 6.57 2.54 -15.84
N LEU A 46 6.91 3.04 -14.66
CA LEU A 46 8.28 3.49 -14.36
C LEU A 46 9.28 2.33 -14.42
N ALA A 47 8.93 1.18 -13.85
CA ALA A 47 9.75 -0.03 -13.91
C ALA A 47 9.99 -0.47 -15.35
N ALA A 48 8.96 -0.45 -16.19
CA ALA A 48 9.07 -0.78 -17.61
C ALA A 48 10.01 0.18 -18.36
N VAL A 49 9.96 1.48 -18.06
CA VAL A 49 10.89 2.46 -18.66
C VAL A 49 12.33 2.18 -18.25
N MET A 50 12.58 1.97 -16.96
CA MET A 50 13.92 1.65 -16.46
C MET A 50 14.43 0.34 -17.09
N GLY A 51 13.58 -0.67 -17.19
CA GLY A 51 13.91 -1.93 -17.86
C GLY A 51 14.31 -1.74 -19.32
N ARG A 52 13.62 -0.87 -20.07
CA ARG A 52 13.99 -0.53 -21.46
C ARG A 52 15.32 0.20 -21.55
N VAL A 53 15.62 1.10 -20.60
CA VAL A 53 16.90 1.83 -20.57
C VAL A 53 18.06 0.84 -20.33
N LEU A 54 17.91 -0.05 -19.35
CA LEU A 54 18.93 -1.05 -19.02
C LEU A 54 19.14 -2.07 -20.14
N ALA A 55 18.07 -2.47 -20.84
CA ALA A 55 18.16 -3.39 -21.99
C ALA A 55 18.84 -2.76 -23.22
N ARG A 56 19.00 -1.44 -23.26
CA ARG A 56 19.61 -0.70 -24.38
C ARG A 56 21.09 -0.37 -24.14
N THR A 57 21.62 -0.73 -22.97
CA THR A 57 23.03 -0.56 -22.59
C THR A 57 23.87 -1.82 -22.86
N GLU A 58 23.38 -2.73 -23.69
CA GLU A 58 24.14 -3.81 -24.34
C GLU A 58 24.35 -3.53 -25.84
#